data_AF-A0A2R7M604-F1
#
_entry.id   AF-A0A2R7M604-F1
#
_cell.length_a   1.000
_cell.length_b   1.000
_cell.length_c   1.000
_cell.angle_alpha   90.00
_cell.angle_beta   90.00
_cell.angle_gamma   90.00
#
_symmetry.space_group_name_H-M   'P 1'
#
loop_
_entity.id
_entity.type
_entity.pdbx_description
1 polymer ?
#
loop_
_entity_poly.entity_id
_entity_poly.type
_entity_poly.pdbx_seq_one_letter_code
_entity_poly.pdbx_strand_id
1 'polypeptide(L)' 'MTQNDVTTRSNRGQWENAVEGRPELSASFSSREEAVDQGRAVADELGSRHTVEEAEATGAVTDED' A
#
# COMPACT_ATOMS: atom_id res chain seq x y z
N MET A 1 -4.88 -5.40 -9.22
CA MET A 1 -4.78 -5.74 -7.80
C MET A 1 -5.57 -7.02 -7.56
N THR A 2 -5.02 -7.90 -6.75
CA THR A 2 -5.57 -9.21 -6.37
C THR A 2 -6.17 -9.10 -4.98
N GLN A 3 -7.09 -10.01 -4.63
CA GLN A 3 -7.64 -10.08 -3.27
C GLN A 3 -6.50 -10.22 -2.25
N ASN A 4 -6.56 -9.44 -1.17
CA ASN A 4 -5.53 -9.30 -0.13
C ASN A 4 -4.28 -8.49 -0.53
N ASP A 5 -4.17 -7.97 -1.76
CA ASP A 5 -3.10 -7.03 -2.09
C ASP A 5 -3.20 -5.78 -1.21
N VAL A 6 -2.04 -5.28 -0.80
CA VAL A 6 -1.91 -4.11 0.08
C VAL A 6 -1.40 -2.94 -0.74
N THR A 7 -2.13 -1.83 -0.68
CA THR A 7 -1.77 -0.58 -1.36
C THR A 7 -1.53 0.51 -0.34
N THR A 8 -0.31 1.02 -0.26
CA THR A 8 0.04 2.19 0.56
C THR A 8 -0.07 3.44 -0.29
N ARG A 9 -1.01 4.34 0.02
CA ARG A 9 -1.25 5.57 -0.74
C ARG A 9 -1.08 6.82 0.12
N SER A 10 -0.57 7.89 -0.46
CA SER A 10 -0.57 9.21 0.18
C SER A 10 -1.90 9.94 -0.06
N ASN A 11 -2.52 10.42 1.01
CA ASN A 11 -3.75 11.21 0.98
C ASN A 11 -3.60 12.45 1.89
N ARG A 12 -3.45 13.62 1.27
CA ARG A 12 -3.39 14.94 1.95
C ARG A 12 -2.41 15.00 3.12
N GLY A 13 -1.22 14.42 2.96
CA GLY A 13 -0.17 14.41 3.99
C GLY A 13 -0.30 13.29 5.03
N GLN A 14 -1.31 12.43 4.90
CA GLN A 14 -1.42 11.18 5.64
C GLN A 14 -1.15 10.01 4.69
N TRP A 15 -0.70 8.89 5.23
CA TRP A 15 -0.48 7.66 4.49
C TRP A 15 -1.50 6.62 4.91
N GLU A 16 -2.02 5.85 3.97
CA GLU A 16 -3.03 4.84 4.25
C GLU A 16 -2.67 3.54 3.55
N ASN A 17 -2.73 2.44 4.29
CA ASN A 17 -2.67 1.09 3.75
C ASN A 17 -4.10 0.61 3.52
N ALA A 18 -4.46 0.37 2.27
CA ALA A 18 -5.72 -0.25 1.89
C ALA A 18 -5.46 -1.71 1.50
N VAL A 19 -6.27 -2.64 2.04
CA VAL A 19 -6.18 -4.06 1.71
C VAL A 19 -7.38 -4.47 0.86
N GLU A 20 -7.13 -5.02 -0.31
CA GLU A 20 -8.18 -5.38 -1.27
C GLU A 20 -9.12 -6.45 -0.70
N GLY A 21 -10.40 -6.08 -0.56
CA GLY A 21 -11.43 -6.95 0.01
C GLY A 21 -11.42 -7.06 1.53
N ARG A 22 -10.52 -6.36 2.23
CA ARG A 22 -10.42 -6.37 3.71
C ARG A 22 -10.24 -4.96 4.28
N PRO A 23 -11.28 -4.12 4.24
CA PRO A 23 -11.22 -2.78 4.83
C PRO A 23 -11.03 -2.81 6.36
N GLU A 24 -11.21 -3.96 7.02
CA GLU A 24 -10.91 -4.13 8.45
C GLU A 24 -9.40 -4.15 8.76
N LEU A 25 -8.56 -4.41 7.76
CA LEU A 25 -7.10 -4.42 7.88
C LEU A 25 -6.47 -3.11 7.38
N SER A 26 -7.28 -2.14 6.92
CA SER A 26 -6.73 -0.86 6.50
C SER A 26 -6.30 -0.02 7.71
N ALA A 27 -5.21 0.71 7.54
CA ALA A 27 -4.61 1.50 8.60
C ALA A 27 -4.03 2.82 8.06
N SER A 28 -4.13 3.88 8.85
CA SER A 28 -3.62 5.21 8.51
C SER A 28 -2.45 5.58 9.39
N PHE A 29 -1.46 6.22 8.78
CA PHE A 29 -0.17 6.55 9.37
C PHE A 29 0.20 8.01 9.05
N SER A 30 0.94 8.63 9.94
CA SER A 30 1.45 10.00 9.73
C SER A 30 2.71 10.03 8.86
N SER A 31 3.42 8.91 8.74
CA SER A 31 4.72 8.82 8.06
C SER A 31 4.71 7.79 6.93
N ARG A 32 5.39 8.13 5.82
CA ARG A 32 5.55 7.24 4.66
C ARG A 32 6.24 5.95 5.04
N GLU A 33 7.39 6.06 5.71
CA GLU A 33 8.20 4.91 6.08
C GLU A 33 7.42 3.92 6.95
N GLU A 34 6.68 4.43 7.93
CA GLU A 34 5.81 3.61 8.80
C GLU A 34 4.69 2.91 8.01
N ALA A 35 4.02 3.63 7.10
CA ALA A 35 2.98 3.04 6.27
C ALA A 35 3.53 1.96 5.34
N VAL A 36 4.70 2.20 4.74
CA VAL A 36 5.35 1.26 3.83
C VAL A 36 5.81 0.00 4.58
N ASP A 37 6.44 0.17 5.75
CA ASP A 37 6.90 -0.95 6.58
C ASP A 37 5.72 -1.83 7.02
N GLN A 38 4.67 -1.21 7.56
CA GLN A 38 3.46 -1.93 7.96
C GLN A 38 2.72 -2.56 6.78
N GLY A 39 2.64 -1.86 5.65
CA GLY A 39 1.96 -2.36 4.45
C GLY A 39 2.67 -3.59 3.89
N ARG A 40 4.01 -3.58 3.92
CA ARG A 40 4.83 -4.72 3.54
C ARG A 40 4.64 -5.90 4.50
N ALA A 41 4.63 -5.65 5.81
CA ALA A 41 4.40 -6.70 6.81
C ALA A 41 3.04 -7.37 6.64
N VAL A 42 1.97 -6.59 6.40
CA VAL A 42 0.63 -7.13 6.15
C VAL A 42 0.59 -7.94 4.85
N ALA A 43 1.22 -7.46 3.78
CA ALA A 43 1.28 -8.20 2.53
C ALA A 43 2.02 -9.54 2.68
N ASP A 44 3.12 -9.56 3.44
CA ASP A 44 3.90 -10.78 3.74
C ASP A 44 3.06 -11.79 4.53
N GLU A 45 2.33 -11.34 5.56
CA GLU A 45 1.42 -12.17 6.35
C GLU A 45 0.28 -12.77 5.52
N LEU A 46 -0.24 -11.99 4.56
CA LEU A 46 -1.29 -12.42 3.64
C LEU A 46 -0.77 -13.18 2.41
N GLY A 47 0.56 -13.32 2.26
CA GLY A 47 1.19 -13.92 1.08
C GLY A 47 0.83 -13.19 -0.22
N SER A 48 0.68 -11.87 -0.16
CA SER A 48 0.16 -11.01 -1.22
C SER A 48 1.15 -9.93 -1.62
N ARG A 49 0.83 -9.12 -2.63
CA ARG A 49 1.73 -8.07 -3.12
C ARG A 49 1.48 -6.76 -2.36
N HIS A 50 2.57 -6.09 -2.00
CA HIS A 50 2.56 -4.71 -1.53
C HIS A 50 2.90 -3.75 -2.67
N THR A 51 2.09 -2.71 -2.84
CA THR A 51 2.32 -1.62 -3.81
C THR A 51 2.26 -0.29 -3.09
N VAL A 52 3.20 0.61 -3.39
CA VAL A 52 3.23 1.96 -2.83
C VAL A 52 2.86 2.94 -3.94
N GLU A 53 1.72 3.59 -3.79
CA GLU A 53 1.28 4.68 -4.65
C GLU A 53 1.70 6.01 -4.02
N GLU A 54 2.88 6.47 -4.44
CA GLU A 54 3.31 7.83 -4.15
C GLU A 54 2.43 8.79 -4.95
N ALA A 55 1.86 9.79 -4.28
CA ALA A 55 1.12 10.83 -4.97
C ALA A 55 2.11 11.74 -5.74
N GLU A 56 2.60 11.24 -6.86
CA GLU A 56 3.11 12.03 -7.96
C GLU A 56 2.08 11.92 -9.08
N ALA A 57 1.71 13.03 -9.69
CA ALA A 57 0.90 12.97 -10.91
C ALA A 57 1.67 12.16 -11.96
N THR A 58 1.30 10.88 -12.10
CA THR A 58 1.70 9.92 -13.14
C THR A 58 3.19 9.51 -13.17
N GLY A 59 3.46 8.24 -12.95
CA GLY A 59 4.79 7.66 -13.13
C GLY A 59 4.79 6.15 -12.99
N ALA A 60 4.00 5.46 -13.82
CA ALA A 60 4.06 4.01 -13.93
C ALA A 60 5.48 3.57 -14.33
N VAL A 61 6.09 2.71 -13.52
CA VAL A 61 7.08 1.74 -14.00
C VAL A 61 6.68 0.39 -13.46
N THR A 62 5.76 -0.25 -14.20
CA THR A 62 5.69 -1.71 -14.24
C THR A 62 6.95 -2.19 -14.94
N ASP A 63 7.81 -2.87 -14.18
CA ASP A 63 8.91 -3.69 -14.71
C ASP A 63 8.27 -4.84 -15.49
N GLU A 64 8.42 -4.83 -16.82
CA GLU A 64 8.07 -5.93 -17.72
C GLU A 64 9.38 -6.53 -18.26
N ASP A 65 9.44 -7.87 -18.21
CA ASP A 65 10.54 -8.81 -18.51
C ASP A 65 11.17 -8.66 -19.92
#